data_AF-A0A7C1C1F9-F1
#
_entry.id   AF-A0A7C1C1F9-F1
#
_cell.length_a   1.000
_cell.length_b   1.000
_cell.length_c   1.000
_cell.angle_alpha   90.00
_cell.angle_beta   90.00
_cell.angle_gamma   90.00
#
_symmetry.space_group_name_H-M   'P 1'
#
loop_
_entity.id
_entity.type
_entity.pdbx_description
1 polymer ?
#
loop_
_entity_poly.entity_id
_entity_poly.type
_entity_poly.pdbx_seq_one_letter_code
_entity_poly.pdbx_strand_id
1 'polypeptide(L)'
;MSLKELKRLYELRKREIEDRLLEFKELFDEADDERLFAELVFCLLTPQSKAKVCWRSVEKLIKRNLLLSASYDQLLDILHGVRFKENKARYIMEAREIFMRGGKLQIKDLIRSFHDSKEAREWFVENVKGMGYKEASHFLRNIGMGEDLAILDRHILKNLKLLGVIEDVPKSMTRKRYIEIENMMRKFSENIGIPLSHLDLLFWSKETGEIFK
;
A
#
# COMPACT_ATOMS: atom_id res chain seq x y z
N MET A 1 8.05 20.28 12.03
CA MET A 1 9.16 19.83 11.18
C MET A 1 9.36 20.87 10.10
N SER A 2 10.53 21.49 10.06
CA SER A 2 10.94 22.39 8.99
C SER A 2 11.41 21.61 7.76
N LEU A 3 11.50 22.29 6.62
CA LEU A 3 12.05 21.69 5.40
C LEU A 3 13.51 21.23 5.59
N LYS A 4 14.29 21.97 6.38
CA LYS A 4 15.69 21.61 6.69
C LYS A 4 15.79 20.30 7.47
N GLU A 5 14.89 20.12 8.45
CA GLU A 5 14.80 18.87 9.22
C GLU A 5 14.37 17.70 8.34
N LEU A 6 13.40 17.91 7.43
CA LEU A 6 12.97 16.88 6.47
C LEU A 6 14.12 16.42 5.57
N LYS A 7 14.87 17.38 4.98
CA LYS A 7 16.02 17.05 4.13
C LYS A 7 17.11 16.31 4.89
N ARG A 8 17.40 16.72 6.13
CA ARG A 8 18.36 16.00 6.99
C ARG A 8 17.88 14.58 7.29
N LEU A 9 16.59 14.40 7.60
CA LEU A 9 16.02 13.07 7.84
C LEU A 9 16.12 12.20 6.58
N TYR A 10 15.84 12.79 5.41
CA TYR A 10 15.97 12.09 4.14
C TYR A 10 17.39 11.59 3.92
N GLU A 11 18.42 12.44 4.06
CA GLU A 11 19.81 12.00 3.91
C GLU A 11 20.19 10.86 4.86
N LEU A 12 19.67 10.86 6.09
CA LEU A 12 19.92 9.78 7.06
C LEU A 12 19.23 8.45 6.70
N ARG A 13 18.12 8.50 5.98
CA ARG A 13 17.29 7.33 5.65
C ARG A 13 17.36 6.92 4.18
N LYS A 14 17.98 7.73 3.33
CA LYS A 14 17.95 7.61 1.87
C LYS A 14 18.32 6.21 1.40
N ARG A 15 19.45 5.69 1.88
CA ARG A 15 19.92 4.35 1.52
C ARG A 15 18.90 3.25 1.88
N GLU A 16 18.38 3.29 3.11
CA GLU A 16 17.42 2.30 3.61
C GLU A 16 16.07 2.39 2.85
N ILE A 17 15.70 3.60 2.38
CA ILE A 17 14.55 3.82 1.48
C ILE A 17 14.82 3.24 0.09
N GLU A 18 15.98 3.53 -0.50
CA GLU A 18 16.38 3.06 -1.84
C GLU A 18 16.45 1.53 -1.89
N ASP A 19 17.10 0.91 -0.90
CA ASP A 19 17.19 -0.54 -0.76
C ASP A 19 15.78 -1.17 -0.69
N ARG A 20 14.87 -0.57 0.10
CA ARG A 20 13.48 -1.04 0.21
C ARG A 20 12.69 -0.89 -1.09
N LEU A 21 12.87 0.21 -1.81
CA LEU A 21 12.19 0.43 -3.10
C LEU A 21 12.72 -0.53 -4.17
N LEU A 22 14.01 -0.85 -4.14
CA LEU A 22 14.60 -1.86 -5.02
C LEU A 22 14.00 -3.24 -4.76
N GLU A 23 13.86 -3.66 -3.49
CA GLU A 23 13.19 -4.91 -3.14
C GLU A 23 11.77 -4.99 -3.72
N PHE A 24 11.00 -3.89 -3.69
CA PHE A 24 9.66 -3.86 -4.27
C PHE A 24 9.67 -3.97 -5.80
N LYS A 25 10.65 -3.34 -6.45
CA LYS A 25 10.80 -3.38 -7.90
C LYS A 25 11.13 -4.79 -8.39
N GLU A 26 12.09 -5.44 -7.74
CA GLU A 26 12.49 -6.82 -8.02
C GLU A 26 11.34 -7.80 -7.78
N LEU A 27 10.50 -7.53 -6.76
CA LEU A 27 9.34 -8.36 -6.44
C LEU A 27 8.39 -8.52 -7.63
N PHE A 28 8.09 -7.48 -8.42
CA PHE A 28 7.17 -7.65 -9.55
C PHE A 28 7.71 -8.63 -10.58
N ASP A 29 9.00 -8.52 -10.90
CA ASP A 29 9.60 -9.30 -11.97
C ASP A 29 9.76 -10.77 -11.56
N GLU A 30 10.20 -11.01 -10.32
CA GLU A 30 10.54 -12.35 -9.81
C GLU A 30 9.37 -13.11 -9.19
N ALA A 31 8.39 -12.41 -8.62
CA ALA A 31 7.30 -13.05 -7.89
C ALA A 31 6.31 -13.76 -8.81
N ASP A 32 5.76 -14.86 -8.27
CA ASP A 32 4.55 -15.50 -8.81
C ASP A 32 3.28 -14.74 -8.37
N ASP A 33 2.14 -15.12 -8.97
CA ASP A 33 0.86 -14.51 -8.66
C ASP A 33 0.43 -14.71 -7.20
N GLU A 34 0.85 -15.80 -6.54
CA GLU A 34 0.51 -16.06 -5.15
C GLU A 34 1.22 -15.07 -4.21
N ARG A 35 2.49 -14.77 -4.47
CA ARG A 35 3.26 -13.76 -3.74
C ARG A 35 2.69 -12.36 -3.93
N LEU A 36 2.26 -11.99 -5.14
CA LEU A 36 1.56 -10.74 -5.40
C LEU A 36 0.20 -10.70 -4.68
N PHE A 37 -0.54 -11.81 -4.67
CA PHE A 37 -1.79 -11.92 -3.94
C PHE A 37 -1.58 -11.77 -2.42
N ALA A 38 -0.47 -12.27 -1.86
CA ALA A 38 -0.13 -12.04 -0.46
C ALA A 38 0.08 -10.55 -0.13
N GLU A 39 0.68 -9.78 -1.03
CA GLU A 39 0.81 -8.32 -0.91
C GLU A 39 -0.56 -7.62 -0.96
N LEU A 40 -1.44 -8.06 -1.86
CA LEU A 40 -2.82 -7.57 -1.92
C LEU A 40 -3.57 -7.84 -0.62
N VAL A 41 -3.48 -9.07 -0.10
CA VAL A 41 -4.10 -9.45 1.18
C VAL A 41 -3.54 -8.58 2.31
N PHE A 42 -2.23 -8.35 2.36
CA PHE A 42 -1.65 -7.44 3.34
C PHE A 42 -2.30 -6.05 3.29
N CYS A 43 -2.44 -5.46 2.10
CA CYS A 43 -3.06 -4.14 1.92
C CYS A 43 -4.57 -4.13 2.26
N LEU A 44 -5.30 -5.24 2.06
CA LEU A 44 -6.68 -5.38 2.54
C LEU A 44 -6.77 -5.42 4.08
N LEU A 45 -5.71 -5.90 4.74
CA LEU A 45 -5.68 -6.02 6.20
C LEU A 45 -5.24 -4.74 6.91
N THR A 46 -4.46 -3.86 6.28
CA THR A 46 -3.88 -2.67 6.93
C THR A 46 -4.86 -1.55 7.31
N PRO A 47 -6.06 -1.37 6.70
CA PRO A 47 -6.99 -0.32 7.09
C PRO A 47 -7.29 -0.38 8.59
N GLN A 48 -6.93 0.72 9.28
CA GLN A 48 -7.10 0.89 10.72
C GLN A 48 -6.44 -0.21 11.58
N SER A 49 -5.46 -0.95 11.06
CA SER A 49 -4.75 -2.02 11.77
C SER A 49 -3.24 -1.80 11.73
N LYS A 50 -2.52 -2.39 12.70
CA LYS A 50 -1.06 -2.26 12.76
C LYS A 50 -0.43 -3.12 11.67
N ALA A 51 0.41 -2.53 10.81
CA ALA A 51 1.03 -3.22 9.67
C ALA A 51 1.73 -4.53 10.07
N LYS A 52 2.53 -4.55 11.13
CA LYS A 52 3.18 -5.77 11.65
C LYS A 52 2.20 -6.87 12.13
N VAL A 53 1.01 -6.50 12.60
CA VAL A 53 -0.02 -7.50 12.96
C VAL A 53 -0.60 -8.11 11.69
N CYS A 54 -0.95 -7.26 10.71
CA CYS A 54 -1.48 -7.70 9.43
C CYS A 54 -0.50 -8.62 8.69
N TRP A 55 0.78 -8.23 8.65
CA TRP A 55 1.80 -9.03 7.97
C TRP A 55 1.98 -10.41 8.60
N ARG A 56 2.04 -10.48 9.94
CA ARG A 56 2.10 -11.77 10.64
C ARG A 56 0.90 -12.68 10.34
N SER A 57 -0.29 -12.11 10.09
CA SER A 57 -1.43 -12.91 9.64
C SER A 57 -1.26 -13.42 8.21
N VAL A 58 -0.69 -12.63 7.30
CA VAL A 58 -0.35 -13.09 5.94
C VAL A 58 0.70 -14.19 5.97
N GLU A 59 1.77 -14.03 6.77
CA GLU A 59 2.81 -15.05 6.94
C GLU A 59 2.22 -16.37 7.48
N LYS A 60 1.25 -16.30 8.40
CA LYS A 60 0.52 -17.49 8.89
C LYS A 60 -0.31 -18.14 7.79
N LEU A 61 -0.97 -17.37 6.93
CA LEU A 61 -1.72 -17.90 5.78
C LEU A 61 -0.79 -18.65 4.82
N ILE A 62 0.34 -18.05 4.47
CA ILE A 62 1.35 -18.65 3.60
C ILE A 62 1.92 -19.93 4.24
N LYS A 63 2.39 -19.85 5.48
CA LYS A 63 3.00 -20.99 6.19
C LYS A 63 2.05 -22.19 6.33
N ARG A 64 0.74 -21.95 6.42
CA ARG A 64 -0.29 -22.99 6.51
C ARG A 64 -0.83 -23.43 5.14
N ASN A 65 -0.34 -22.88 4.04
CA ASN A 65 -0.86 -23.09 2.68
C ASN A 65 -2.37 -22.79 2.57
N LEU A 66 -2.78 -21.71 3.22
CA LEU A 66 -4.19 -21.29 3.40
C LEU A 66 -4.50 -19.96 2.71
N LEU A 67 -3.53 -19.34 2.03
CA LEU A 67 -3.70 -18.04 1.40
C LEU A 67 -4.84 -18.04 0.36
N LEU A 68 -4.94 -19.12 -0.42
CA LEU A 68 -5.94 -19.26 -1.49
C LEU A 68 -7.15 -20.11 -1.11
N SER A 69 -7.09 -20.85 0.00
CA SER A 69 -8.05 -21.91 0.31
C SER A 69 -8.71 -21.79 1.68
N ALA A 70 -8.25 -20.90 2.58
CA ALA A 70 -8.84 -20.79 3.91
C ALA A 70 -10.34 -20.50 3.87
N SER A 71 -11.11 -21.26 4.63
CA SER A 71 -12.51 -20.96 4.91
C SER A 71 -12.64 -19.66 5.69
N TYR A 72 -13.87 -19.11 5.74
CA TYR A 72 -14.16 -17.92 6.53
C TYR A 72 -13.74 -18.07 8.00
N ASP A 73 -14.06 -19.21 8.63
CA ASP A 73 -13.70 -19.47 10.03
C ASP A 73 -12.19 -19.59 10.24
N GLN A 74 -11.47 -20.22 9.29
CA GLN A 74 -10.01 -20.28 9.32
C GLN A 74 -9.39 -18.88 9.18
N LEU A 75 -9.97 -18.01 8.33
CA LEU A 75 -9.56 -16.61 8.25
C LEU A 75 -9.81 -15.89 9.58
N LEU A 76 -10.97 -16.07 10.22
CA LEU A 76 -11.28 -15.41 11.50
C LEU A 76 -10.32 -15.80 12.64
N ASP A 77 -9.84 -17.05 12.65
CA ASP A 77 -8.81 -17.53 13.57
C ASP A 77 -7.45 -16.87 13.28
N ILE A 78 -7.01 -16.89 12.02
CA ILE A 78 -5.68 -16.40 11.62
C ILE A 78 -5.57 -14.87 11.72
N LEU A 79 -6.67 -14.15 11.45
CA LEU A 79 -6.75 -12.70 11.52
C LEU A 79 -6.91 -12.17 12.96
N HIS A 80 -6.64 -12.99 13.98
CA HIS A 80 -6.66 -12.54 15.37
C HIS A 80 -5.77 -11.31 15.60
N GLY A 81 -6.35 -10.23 16.14
CA GLY A 81 -5.69 -8.94 16.37
C GLY A 81 -5.78 -7.95 15.20
N VAL A 82 -6.27 -8.37 14.02
CA VAL A 82 -6.63 -7.47 12.94
C VAL A 82 -8.01 -6.87 13.22
N ARG A 83 -8.15 -5.53 13.13
CA ARG A 83 -9.44 -4.87 13.35
C ARG A 83 -10.37 -5.09 12.17
N PHE A 84 -11.66 -5.28 12.44
CA PHE A 84 -12.69 -5.57 11.44
C PHE A 84 -12.40 -6.84 10.64
N LYS A 85 -11.87 -7.87 11.33
CA LYS A 85 -11.44 -9.13 10.72
C LYS A 85 -12.56 -9.84 9.96
N GLU A 86 -13.81 -9.68 10.39
CA GLU A 86 -15.00 -10.27 9.75
C GLU A 86 -15.19 -9.73 8.33
N ASN A 87 -15.17 -8.40 8.16
CA ASN A 87 -15.27 -7.80 6.83
C ASN A 87 -14.04 -8.11 5.98
N LYS A 88 -12.84 -8.06 6.58
CA LYS A 88 -11.59 -8.32 5.87
C LYS A 88 -11.46 -9.77 5.42
N ALA A 89 -11.95 -10.73 6.20
CA ALA A 89 -12.04 -12.13 5.79
C ALA A 89 -12.93 -12.27 4.54
N ARG A 90 -14.10 -11.60 4.51
CA ARG A 90 -14.95 -11.58 3.31
C ARG A 90 -14.23 -10.96 2.12
N TYR A 91 -13.55 -9.83 2.30
CA TYR A 91 -12.80 -9.18 1.21
C TYR A 91 -11.68 -10.05 0.65
N ILE A 92 -10.97 -10.81 1.49
CA ILE A 92 -9.97 -11.78 1.01
C ILE A 92 -10.63 -12.86 0.15
N MET A 93 -11.76 -13.41 0.60
CA MET A 93 -12.48 -14.43 -0.15
C MET A 93 -12.98 -13.88 -1.50
N GLU A 94 -13.59 -12.69 -1.49
CA GLU A 94 -14.04 -12.02 -2.72
C GLU A 94 -12.87 -11.71 -3.66
N ALA A 95 -11.72 -11.30 -3.14
CA ALA A 95 -10.53 -11.06 -3.95
C ALA A 95 -10.04 -12.35 -4.62
N ARG A 96 -10.11 -13.51 -3.97
CA ARG A 96 -9.77 -14.79 -4.61
C ARG A 96 -10.64 -15.02 -5.85
N GLU A 97 -11.94 -14.81 -5.75
CA GLU A 97 -12.86 -14.99 -6.88
C GLU A 97 -12.54 -14.07 -8.06
N ILE A 98 -12.09 -12.84 -7.79
CA ILE A 98 -11.71 -11.87 -8.83
C ILE A 98 -10.47 -12.32 -9.61
N PHE A 99 -9.43 -12.78 -8.90
CA PHE A 99 -8.13 -13.09 -9.50
C PHE A 99 -7.97 -14.56 -9.91
N MET A 100 -8.86 -15.45 -9.47
CA MET A 100 -8.85 -16.87 -9.82
C MET A 100 -9.63 -17.09 -11.12
N ARG A 101 -8.92 -17.42 -12.21
CA ARG A 101 -9.53 -17.79 -13.50
C ARG A 101 -9.02 -19.16 -13.94
N GLY A 102 -9.96 -20.08 -14.20
CA GLY A 102 -9.61 -21.44 -14.60
C GLY A 102 -8.74 -22.19 -13.58
N GLY A 103 -8.90 -21.89 -12.29
CA GLY A 103 -8.13 -22.50 -11.20
C GLY A 103 -6.70 -21.96 -11.02
N LYS A 104 -6.34 -20.85 -11.69
CA LYS A 104 -5.05 -20.18 -11.54
C LYS A 104 -5.25 -18.72 -11.15
N LEU A 105 -4.38 -18.20 -10.30
CA LEU A 105 -4.30 -16.76 -10.06
C LEU A 105 -3.73 -16.06 -11.29
N GLN A 106 -4.28 -14.88 -11.60
CA GLN A 106 -3.86 -14.04 -12.74
C GLN A 106 -3.82 -12.56 -12.33
N ILE A 107 -3.00 -12.23 -11.33
CA ILE A 107 -2.86 -10.85 -10.86
C ILE A 107 -1.76 -10.11 -11.64
N LYS A 108 -0.66 -10.79 -11.98
CA LYS A 108 0.48 -10.23 -12.72
C LYS A 108 0.09 -9.83 -14.14
N ASP A 109 -0.59 -10.72 -14.85
CA ASP A 109 -1.06 -10.47 -16.21
C ASP A 109 -2.11 -9.35 -16.27
N LEU A 110 -3.00 -9.29 -15.27
CA LEU A 110 -3.93 -8.17 -15.13
C LEU A 110 -3.17 -6.85 -14.95
N ILE A 111 -2.21 -6.79 -14.04
CA ILE A 111 -1.45 -5.55 -13.79
C ILE A 111 -0.69 -5.11 -15.05
N ARG A 112 -0.10 -6.06 -15.80
CA ARG A 112 0.58 -5.79 -17.08
C ARG A 112 -0.35 -5.34 -18.20
N SER A 113 -1.66 -5.58 -18.08
CA SER A 113 -2.63 -5.17 -19.10
C SER A 113 -2.99 -3.67 -19.04
N PHE A 114 -2.68 -3.00 -17.93
CA PHE A 114 -2.89 -1.56 -17.79
C PHE A 114 -1.74 -0.77 -18.42
N HIS A 115 -2.06 0.42 -18.93
CA HIS A 115 -1.08 1.34 -19.50
C HIS A 115 -0.13 1.88 -18.43
N ASP A 116 -0.65 2.22 -17.25
CA ASP A 116 0.14 2.77 -16.16
C ASP A 116 -0.45 2.45 -14.76
N SER A 117 0.33 2.78 -13.73
CA SER A 117 -0.04 2.58 -12.33
C SER A 117 -1.31 3.32 -11.91
N LYS A 118 -1.65 4.45 -12.54
CA LYS A 118 -2.86 5.21 -12.19
C LYS A 118 -4.08 4.48 -12.71
N GLU A 119 -4.03 3.97 -13.95
CA GLU A 119 -5.09 3.13 -14.51
C GLU A 119 -5.28 1.86 -13.68
N ALA A 120 -4.19 1.15 -13.36
CA ALA A 120 -4.23 0.00 -12.47
C ALA A 120 -4.91 0.33 -11.14
N ARG A 121 -4.53 1.46 -10.51
CA ARG A 121 -5.13 1.91 -9.25
C ARG A 121 -6.63 2.11 -9.36
N GLU A 122 -7.11 2.78 -10.41
CA GLU A 122 -8.55 3.00 -10.62
C GLU A 122 -9.29 1.66 -10.69
N TRP A 123 -8.75 0.69 -11.44
CA TRP A 123 -9.33 -0.63 -11.54
C TRP A 123 -9.40 -1.33 -10.17
N PHE A 124 -8.32 -1.31 -9.38
CA PHE A 124 -8.31 -1.92 -8.04
C PHE A 124 -9.33 -1.26 -7.10
N VAL A 125 -9.47 0.06 -7.14
CA VAL A 125 -10.44 0.80 -6.31
C VAL A 125 -11.88 0.45 -6.68
N GLU A 126 -12.17 0.28 -7.97
CA GLU A 126 -13.51 -0.05 -8.44
C GLU A 126 -13.88 -1.52 -8.22
N ASN A 127 -12.93 -2.43 -8.42
CA ASN A 127 -13.22 -3.87 -8.52
C ASN A 127 -12.91 -4.67 -7.25
N VAL A 128 -11.99 -4.22 -6.39
CA VAL A 128 -11.59 -4.97 -5.20
C VAL A 128 -12.18 -4.36 -3.93
N LYS A 129 -13.16 -5.04 -3.33
CA LYS A 129 -13.75 -4.57 -2.06
C LYS A 129 -12.71 -4.47 -0.95
N GLY A 130 -12.78 -3.36 -0.21
CA GLY A 130 -11.81 -3.04 0.83
C GLY A 130 -10.58 -2.27 0.34
N MET A 131 -10.41 -2.08 -0.98
CA MET A 131 -9.38 -1.21 -1.54
C MET A 131 -9.92 0.20 -1.79
N GLY A 132 -9.49 1.17 -0.98
CA GLY A 132 -9.58 2.58 -1.35
C GLY A 132 -8.34 3.02 -2.12
N TYR A 133 -8.29 4.30 -2.52
CA TYR A 133 -7.13 4.86 -3.23
C TYR A 133 -5.81 4.65 -2.49
N LYS A 134 -5.82 4.81 -1.16
CA LYS A 134 -4.62 4.62 -0.34
C LYS A 134 -4.20 3.16 -0.36
N GLU A 135 -5.11 2.21 -0.15
CA GLU A 135 -4.78 0.79 -0.14
C GLU A 135 -4.35 0.29 -1.52
N ALA A 136 -4.96 0.76 -2.60
CA ALA A 136 -4.58 0.42 -3.97
C ALA A 136 -3.21 1.01 -4.35
N SER A 137 -2.95 2.30 -4.04
CA SER A 137 -1.61 2.88 -4.18
C SER A 137 -0.56 2.11 -3.36
N HIS A 138 -0.92 1.71 -2.13
CA HIS A 138 -0.04 0.96 -1.23
C HIS A 138 0.32 -0.40 -1.80
N PHE A 139 -0.68 -1.14 -2.29
CA PHE A 139 -0.46 -2.42 -2.96
C PHE A 139 0.47 -2.26 -4.15
N LEU A 140 0.16 -1.35 -5.08
CA LEU A 140 0.94 -1.12 -6.29
C LEU A 140 2.39 -0.72 -5.96
N ARG A 141 2.62 0.11 -4.95
CA ARG A 141 3.97 0.44 -4.50
C ARG A 141 4.71 -0.80 -3.99
N ASN A 142 4.09 -1.59 -3.12
CA ASN A 142 4.74 -2.77 -2.51
C ASN A 142 5.12 -3.86 -3.51
N ILE A 143 4.56 -3.80 -4.72
CA ILE A 143 4.93 -4.67 -5.83
C ILE A 143 5.71 -3.91 -6.91
N GLY A 144 6.33 -2.77 -6.61
CA GLY A 144 7.21 -2.05 -7.53
C GLY A 144 6.50 -1.22 -8.61
N MET A 145 5.18 -1.25 -8.67
CA MET A 145 4.36 -0.59 -9.70
C MET A 145 3.76 0.74 -9.20
N GLY A 146 4.39 1.40 -8.22
CA GLY A 146 3.83 2.58 -7.54
C GLY A 146 4.74 3.79 -7.45
N GLU A 147 5.82 3.86 -8.23
CA GLU A 147 6.79 4.98 -8.16
C GLU A 147 6.12 6.36 -8.32
N ASP A 148 5.07 6.41 -9.13
CA ASP A 148 4.29 7.63 -9.41
C ASP A 148 3.03 7.81 -8.55
N LEU A 149 2.80 6.98 -7.53
CA LEU A 149 1.60 7.04 -6.71
C LEU A 149 1.91 7.53 -5.29
N ALA A 150 1.08 8.43 -4.78
CA ALA A 150 1.12 8.79 -3.37
C ALA A 150 0.30 7.79 -2.54
N ILE A 151 0.76 7.50 -1.32
CA ILE A 151 0.04 6.70 -0.32
C ILE A 151 -0.46 7.66 0.77
N LEU A 152 -1.59 8.33 0.53
CA LEU A 152 -2.10 9.38 1.43
C LEU A 152 -2.78 8.81 2.69
N ASP A 153 -1.99 8.32 3.63
CA ASP A 153 -2.46 7.91 4.95
C ASP A 153 -2.57 9.09 5.94
N ARG A 154 -3.08 8.83 7.16
CA ARG A 154 -3.24 9.87 8.18
C ARG A 154 -1.92 10.54 8.60
N HIS A 155 -0.81 9.80 8.58
CA HIS A 155 0.52 10.29 8.95
C HIS A 155 1.10 11.14 7.82
N ILE A 156 0.94 10.73 6.57
CA ILE A 156 1.32 11.52 5.40
C ILE A 156 0.54 12.82 5.39
N LEU A 157 -0.79 12.77 5.50
CA LEU A 157 -1.64 13.98 5.50
C LEU A 157 -1.27 14.94 6.64
N LYS A 158 -0.95 14.42 7.83
CA LYS A 158 -0.47 15.24 8.96
C LYS A 158 0.86 15.93 8.63
N ASN A 159 1.81 15.22 8.02
CA ASN A 159 3.09 15.81 7.62
C ASN A 159 2.92 16.84 6.50
N LEU A 160 2.07 16.58 5.50
CA LEU A 160 1.74 17.54 4.44
C LEU A 160 1.14 18.83 5.02
N LYS A 161 0.24 18.72 6.00
CA LYS A 161 -0.29 19.89 6.72
C LYS A 161 0.81 20.65 7.47
N LEU A 162 1.65 19.94 8.23
CA LEU A 162 2.75 20.55 8.99
C LEU A 162 3.77 21.28 8.10
N LEU A 163 3.95 20.81 6.87
CA LEU A 163 4.84 21.40 5.87
C LEU A 163 4.16 22.47 5.01
N GLY A 164 2.88 22.77 5.25
CA GLY A 164 2.11 23.76 4.49
C GLY A 164 1.76 23.34 3.07
N VAL A 165 1.87 22.04 2.74
CA VAL A 165 1.48 21.51 1.42
C VAL A 165 -0.03 21.47 1.27
N ILE A 166 -0.75 21.20 2.37
CA ILE A 166 -2.21 21.31 2.45
C ILE A 166 -2.59 22.19 3.63
N GLU A 167 -3.69 22.93 3.51
CA GLU A 167 -4.20 23.78 4.59
C GLU A 167 -4.71 22.94 5.77
N ASP A 168 -5.51 21.92 5.46
CA ASP A 168 -6.16 21.05 6.44
C ASP A 168 -6.22 19.59 6.00
N VAL A 169 -6.20 18.70 7.00
CA VAL A 169 -6.44 17.26 6.79
C VAL A 169 -7.94 17.07 6.52
N PRO A 170 -8.33 16.56 5.33
CA PRO A 170 -9.74 16.42 5.00
C PRO A 170 -10.41 15.36 5.88
N LYS A 171 -11.67 15.61 6.28
CA LYS A 171 -12.46 14.67 7.10
C LYS A 171 -12.86 13.41 6.32
N SER A 172 -13.03 13.53 5.01
CA SER A 172 -13.35 12.45 4.09
C SER A 172 -12.49 12.55 2.84
N MET A 173 -12.21 11.41 2.21
CA MET A 173 -11.33 11.33 1.06
C MET A 173 -12.10 10.84 -0.16
N THR A 174 -12.60 11.78 -0.97
CA THR A 174 -13.18 11.47 -2.28
C THR A 174 -12.08 11.24 -3.31
N ARG A 175 -12.39 10.59 -4.44
CA ARG A 175 -11.48 10.46 -5.60
C ARG A 175 -10.85 11.80 -5.98
N LYS A 176 -11.68 12.81 -6.22
CA LYS A 176 -11.22 14.16 -6.60
C LYS A 176 -10.24 14.72 -5.57
N ARG A 177 -10.57 14.61 -4.27
CA ARG A 177 -9.72 15.12 -3.20
C ARG A 177 -8.40 14.36 -3.08
N TYR A 178 -8.42 13.05 -3.27
CA TYR A 178 -7.22 12.21 -3.26
C TYR A 178 -6.24 12.65 -4.35
N ILE A 179 -6.74 12.78 -5.59
CA ILE A 179 -5.92 13.19 -6.74
C ILE A 179 -5.41 14.62 -6.60
N GLU A 180 -6.22 15.55 -6.07
CA GLU A 180 -5.78 16.91 -5.74
C GLU A 180 -4.58 16.90 -4.79
N ILE A 181 -4.69 16.21 -3.65
CA ILE A 181 -3.64 16.17 -2.63
C ILE A 181 -2.40 15.41 -3.15
N GLU A 182 -2.58 14.34 -3.93
CA GLU A 182 -1.48 13.62 -4.58
C GLU A 182 -0.69 14.55 -5.51
N ASN A 183 -1.37 15.36 -6.32
CA ASN A 183 -0.71 16.33 -7.19
C ASN A 183 -0.02 17.45 -6.41
N MET A 184 -0.58 17.90 -5.29
CA MET A 184 0.09 18.86 -4.40
C MET A 184 1.36 18.25 -3.79
N MET A 185 1.30 16.99 -3.35
CA MET A 185 2.46 16.25 -2.84
C MET A 185 3.52 16.03 -3.91
N ARG A 186 3.13 15.77 -5.16
CA ARG A 186 4.04 15.65 -6.31
C ARG A 186 4.79 16.96 -6.59
N LYS A 187 4.07 18.07 -6.67
CA LYS A 187 4.70 19.40 -6.84
C LYS A 187 5.64 19.73 -5.68
N PHE A 188 5.24 19.36 -4.46
CA PHE A 188 6.10 19.51 -3.29
C PHE A 188 7.38 18.67 -3.40
N SER A 189 7.26 17.39 -3.79
CA SER A 189 8.37 16.47 -4.07
C SER A 189 9.38 17.06 -5.06
N GLU A 190 8.89 17.57 -6.19
CA GLU A 190 9.70 18.23 -7.21
C GLU A 190 10.46 19.44 -6.65
N ASN A 191 9.76 20.31 -5.91
CA ASN A 191 10.34 21.54 -5.34
C ASN A 191 11.46 21.25 -4.31
N ILE A 192 11.36 20.15 -3.57
CA ILE A 192 12.33 19.82 -2.51
C ILE A 192 13.46 18.91 -2.99
N GLY A 193 13.32 18.31 -4.19
CA GLY A 193 14.29 17.40 -4.79
C GLY A 193 14.31 16.00 -4.17
N ILE A 194 13.19 15.55 -3.57
CA ILE A 194 13.05 14.20 -3.00
C ILE A 194 11.98 13.48 -3.81
N PRO A 195 12.25 12.31 -4.41
CA PRO A 195 11.28 11.61 -5.26
C PRO A 195 9.99 11.25 -4.50
N LEU A 196 8.86 11.24 -5.21
CA LEU A 196 7.54 11.01 -4.61
C LEU A 196 7.47 9.67 -3.87
N SER A 197 7.99 8.61 -4.50
CA SER A 197 8.07 7.25 -3.95
C SER A 197 8.94 7.12 -2.70
N HIS A 198 9.79 8.10 -2.41
CA HIS A 198 10.59 8.10 -1.18
C HIS A 198 9.84 8.79 -0.03
N LEU A 199 8.94 9.72 -0.34
CA LEU A 199 8.29 10.55 0.68
C LEU A 199 7.39 9.74 1.60
N ASP A 200 6.70 8.72 1.10
CA ASP A 200 5.82 7.92 1.94
C ASP A 200 6.63 7.11 2.97
N LEU A 201 7.72 6.44 2.54
CA LEU A 201 8.60 5.70 3.44
C LEU A 201 9.30 6.63 4.43
N LEU A 202 9.74 7.80 3.98
CA LEU A 202 10.37 8.82 4.82
C LEU A 202 9.43 9.34 5.92
N PHE A 203 8.20 9.70 5.56
CA PHE A 203 7.22 10.19 6.52
C PHE A 203 6.73 9.07 7.44
N TRP A 204 6.64 7.83 6.95
CA TRP A 204 6.28 6.69 7.78
C TRP A 204 7.39 6.37 8.78
N SER A 205 8.65 6.30 8.34
CA SER A 205 9.80 6.03 9.20
C SER A 205 10.03 7.10 10.25
N LYS A 206 9.64 8.34 9.97
CA LYS A 206 9.61 9.41 10.98
C LYS A 206 8.67 9.09 12.14
N GLU A 207 7.51 8.51 11.86
CA GLU A 207 6.47 8.27 12.86
C GLU A 207 6.68 6.95 13.61
N THR A 208 7.28 5.95 12.96
CA THR A 208 7.45 4.59 13.52
C THR A 208 8.88 4.25 13.90
N GLY A 209 9.86 4.98 13.39
CA GLY A 209 11.29 4.72 13.56
C GLY A 209 11.87 3.70 12.58
N GLU A 210 11.05 3.07 11.74
CA GLU A 210 11.41 1.94 10.89
C GLU A 210 10.97 2.16 9.44
N ILE A 211 11.64 1.50 8.49
CA ILE A 211 11.17 1.37 7.10
C ILE A 211 10.61 -0.04 6.95
N PHE A 212 9.31 -0.14 6.67
CA PHE A 212 8.62 -1.43 6.58
C PHE A 212 8.08 -1.68 5.18
N LYS A 213 6.79 -1.44 4.97
CA LYS A 213 6.09 -1.61 3.71
C LYS A 213 4.74 -0.93 3.77
#